data_AF-A0A7C7RFM6-F1
#
_entry.id   AF-A0A7C7RFM6-F1
#
_cell.length_a   1.000
_cell.length_b   1.000
_cell.length_c   1.000
_cell.angle_alpha   90.00
_cell.angle_beta   90.00
_cell.angle_gamma   90.00
#
_symmetry.space_group_name_H-M   'P 1'
#
loop_
_entity.id
_entity.type
_entity.pdbx_description
1 polymer ?
#
loop_
_entity_poly.entity_id
_entity_poly.type
_entity_poly.pdbx_seq_one_letter_code
_entity_poly.pdbx_strand_id
1 'polypeptide(L)'
;MNVETDGGTSSGNQTLGWLIRFWGLAAFFYWLDQTAWFKAVVVTPYAYFSTIVTAKLLFLLGVGCQVSGTSLTLSGSSFVVADSCTGSFVFLLLAAVMIAFPASVKEKLIGLLAGLVTVVSLNLLRTLMIVILASRFSGSFWSLHIIVGQALIIAGTLAVFIWWAQRVGDLRDPFFLKSRHLFYVSALYVAGFLFSYACYTLFLQSPLGAWFKDLVISHAAVVLGLFTDTVQQGQVITTAKNSIRVIHGCLSSPVLVLFLATFFILPISWPRRFLLYLICFFPLYYLYHVARTVAAIWFMAGGRDANIAYNFFGQFALIKALLLFSIYYWSISRKSVSIGRQLIRALLLLLPAAGLALLVGWFWQMVAAPALIMLVDGSLKLYDPGRIVSMMPVFHTFSWLFLIFTNPIWKVKQSAVKGVVGIFGLNLFYALLIISISLLGLAPHPWLIKSINIFLPFVVYLLIINADANAASPKKGVRNRTPFFLV
;
A
#
# COMPACT_ATOMS: atom_id res chain seq x y z
N MET A 1 -35.31 -26.30 -18.39
CA MET A 1 -35.52 -24.84 -18.20
C MET A 1 -34.18 -24.15 -18.29
N ASN A 2 -34.04 -23.31 -19.32
CA ASN A 2 -32.80 -22.63 -19.71
C ASN A 2 -32.37 -21.63 -18.63
N VAL A 3 -31.15 -21.79 -18.13
CA VAL A 3 -30.46 -20.76 -17.34
C VAL A 3 -29.80 -19.84 -18.35
N GLU A 4 -30.46 -18.73 -18.67
CA GLU A 4 -29.84 -17.61 -19.37
C GLU A 4 -28.73 -17.01 -18.50
N THR A 5 -27.48 -17.24 -18.92
CA THR A 5 -26.30 -16.59 -18.39
C THR A 5 -26.15 -15.22 -19.06
N ASP A 6 -26.86 -14.20 -18.56
CA ASP A 6 -26.78 -12.81 -19.07
C ASP A 6 -26.33 -11.81 -17.99
N GLY A 7 -25.38 -12.21 -17.13
CA GLY A 7 -24.91 -11.42 -15.98
C GLY A 7 -23.51 -10.81 -16.09
N GLY A 8 -22.80 -10.96 -17.22
CA GLY A 8 -21.36 -10.64 -17.29
C GLY A 8 -21.00 -9.17 -17.55
N THR A 9 -21.88 -8.40 -18.19
CA THR A 9 -21.56 -7.05 -18.71
C THR A 9 -22.06 -5.91 -17.81
N SER A 10 -23.12 -6.13 -17.02
CA SER A 10 -23.70 -5.10 -16.16
C SER A 10 -22.88 -4.82 -14.89
N SER A 11 -22.30 -5.84 -14.27
CA SER A 11 -21.53 -5.67 -13.02
C SER A 11 -20.18 -4.97 -13.23
N GLY A 12 -19.56 -5.15 -14.41
CA GLY A 12 -18.29 -4.51 -14.75
C GLY A 12 -18.39 -2.98 -14.85
N ASN A 13 -19.44 -2.47 -15.51
CA ASN A 13 -19.68 -1.03 -15.65
C ASN A 13 -20.06 -0.37 -14.32
N GLN A 14 -20.84 -1.07 -13.47
CA GLN A 14 -21.17 -0.58 -12.14
C GLN A 14 -19.94 -0.51 -11.22
N THR A 15 -19.07 -1.52 -11.29
CA THR A 15 -17.81 -1.55 -10.52
C THR A 15 -16.89 -0.41 -10.94
N LEU A 16 -16.73 -0.18 -12.25
CA LEU A 16 -15.91 0.93 -12.77
C LEU A 16 -16.47 2.29 -12.34
N GLY A 17 -17.79 2.48 -12.44
CA GLY A 17 -18.45 3.70 -12.00
C GLY A 17 -18.27 3.97 -10.50
N TRP A 18 -18.35 2.93 -9.67
CA TRP A 18 -18.06 3.04 -8.23
C TRP A 18 -16.60 3.41 -7.95
N LEU A 19 -15.64 2.75 -8.62
CA LEU A 19 -14.21 3.04 -8.46
C LEU A 19 -13.88 4.49 -8.82
N ILE A 20 -14.42 5.00 -9.93
CA ILE A 20 -14.23 6.39 -10.36
C ILE A 20 -14.75 7.37 -9.31
N ARG A 21 -15.97 7.13 -8.80
CA ARG A 21 -16.55 7.97 -7.73
C ARG A 21 -15.73 7.93 -6.46
N PHE A 22 -15.33 6.73 -6.02
CA PHE A 22 -14.51 6.55 -4.83
C PHE A 22 -13.19 7.30 -4.94
N TRP A 23 -12.42 7.10 -6.01
CA TRP A 23 -11.13 7.76 -6.20
C TRP A 23 -11.28 9.27 -6.37
N GLY A 24 -12.32 9.74 -7.06
CA GLY A 24 -12.64 11.17 -7.19
C GLY A 24 -12.94 11.80 -5.83
N LEU A 25 -13.79 11.16 -5.01
CA LEU A 25 -14.12 11.63 -3.66
C LEU A 25 -12.92 11.56 -2.72
N ALA A 26 -12.12 10.49 -2.78
CA ALA A 26 -10.91 10.36 -1.97
C ALA A 26 -9.90 11.46 -2.30
N ALA A 27 -9.72 11.81 -3.58
CA ALA A 27 -8.88 12.91 -4.01
C ALA A 27 -9.42 14.27 -3.53
N PHE A 28 -10.74 14.50 -3.68
CA PHE A 28 -11.39 15.71 -3.21
C PHE A 28 -11.26 15.90 -1.69
N PHE A 29 -11.60 14.87 -0.90
CA PHE A 29 -11.50 14.97 0.55
C PHE A 29 -10.07 15.07 1.03
N TYR A 30 -9.12 14.46 0.31
CA TYR A 30 -7.72 14.68 0.60
C TYR A 30 -7.34 16.16 0.40
N TRP A 31 -7.72 16.75 -0.75
CA TRP A 31 -7.48 18.16 -1.01
C TRP A 31 -8.11 19.04 0.08
N LEU A 32 -9.36 18.74 0.47
CA LEU A 32 -10.06 19.43 1.54
C LEU A 32 -9.29 19.37 2.86
N ASP A 33 -8.84 18.19 3.29
CA ASP A 33 -8.06 17.96 4.52
C ASP A 33 -6.76 18.77 4.58
N GLN A 34 -6.18 19.10 3.42
CA GLN A 34 -4.96 19.90 3.34
C GLN A 34 -5.18 21.40 3.33
N THR A 35 -6.39 21.88 3.03
CA THR A 35 -6.67 23.31 3.00
C THR A 35 -6.43 23.94 4.37
N ALA A 36 -5.84 25.14 4.39
CA ALA A 36 -5.62 25.90 5.61
C ALA A 36 -6.94 26.15 6.37
N TRP A 37 -8.01 26.40 5.61
CA TRP A 37 -9.35 26.56 6.15
C TRP A 37 -9.82 25.31 6.92
N PHE A 38 -9.73 24.11 6.32
CA PHE A 38 -10.21 22.89 6.98
C PHE A 38 -9.37 22.56 8.22
N LYS A 39 -8.06 22.78 8.16
CA LYS A 39 -7.18 22.60 9.33
C LYS A 39 -7.58 23.53 10.46
N ALA A 40 -7.74 24.83 10.18
CA ALA A 40 -8.09 25.84 11.18
C ALA A 40 -9.49 25.64 11.77
N VAL A 41 -10.47 25.24 10.96
CA VAL A 41 -11.89 25.17 11.37
C VAL A 41 -12.25 23.80 11.96
N VAL A 42 -11.64 22.71 11.50
CA VAL A 42 -12.03 21.35 11.87
C VAL A 42 -10.92 20.64 12.62
N VAL A 43 -9.73 20.54 12.02
CA VAL A 43 -8.66 19.65 12.53
C VAL A 43 -8.07 20.18 13.84
N THR A 44 -7.66 21.45 13.89
CA THR A 44 -7.04 22.05 15.07
C THR A 44 -8.00 22.16 16.25
N PRO A 45 -9.27 22.61 16.08
CA PRO A 45 -10.25 22.58 17.16
C PRO A 45 -10.54 21.18 17.68
N TYR A 46 -10.60 20.18 16.78
CA TYR A 46 -10.76 18.79 17.19
C TYR A 46 -9.53 18.23 17.91
N ALA A 47 -8.32 18.59 17.50
CA ALA A 47 -7.09 18.24 18.22
C ALA A 47 -7.13 18.80 19.64
N TYR A 48 -7.53 20.06 19.81
CA TYR A 48 -7.70 20.69 21.11
C TYR A 48 -8.76 20.00 21.97
N PHE A 49 -9.92 19.67 21.38
CA PHE A 49 -10.96 18.89 22.06
C PHE A 49 -10.44 17.53 22.53
N SER A 50 -9.72 16.81 21.67
CA SER A 50 -9.12 15.51 21.97
C SER A 50 -8.11 15.61 23.13
N THR A 51 -7.29 16.66 23.14
CA THR A 51 -6.36 16.97 24.24
C THR A 51 -7.10 17.15 25.58
N ILE A 52 -8.17 17.96 25.60
CA ILE A 52 -8.97 18.18 26.82
C ILE A 52 -9.62 16.88 27.30
N VAL A 53 -10.24 16.12 26.41
CA VAL A 53 -10.90 14.86 26.77
C VAL A 53 -9.87 13.85 27.31
N THR A 54 -8.70 13.76 26.67
CA THR A 54 -7.60 12.91 27.13
C THR A 54 -7.14 13.32 28.53
N ALA A 55 -6.95 14.61 28.79
CA ALA A 55 -6.56 15.11 30.11
C ALA A 55 -7.60 14.77 31.19
N LYS A 56 -8.91 14.90 30.88
CA LYS A 56 -9.98 14.49 31.80
C LYS A 56 -9.97 12.99 32.08
N LEU A 57 -9.76 12.16 31.05
CA LEU A 57 -9.64 10.72 31.22
C LEU A 57 -8.41 10.35 32.06
N LEU A 58 -7.27 11.03 31.87
CA LEU A 58 -6.07 10.84 32.69
C LEU A 58 -6.32 11.21 34.15
N PHE A 59 -7.02 12.32 34.40
CA PHE A 59 -7.41 12.72 35.75
C PHE A 59 -8.27 11.66 36.43
N LEU A 60 -9.25 11.09 35.72
CA LEU A 60 -10.08 9.98 36.23
C LEU A 60 -9.25 8.71 36.54
N LEU A 61 -8.12 8.52 35.86
CA LEU A 61 -7.17 7.43 36.11
C LEU A 61 -6.13 7.77 37.19
N GLY A 62 -6.27 8.90 37.88
CA GLY A 62 -5.35 9.34 38.93
C GLY A 62 -4.02 9.91 38.40
N VAL A 63 -3.95 10.27 37.12
CA VAL A 63 -2.75 10.80 36.47
C VAL A 63 -2.93 12.31 36.26
N GLY A 64 -2.19 13.10 37.04
CA GLY A 64 -2.15 14.56 36.89
C GLY A 64 -1.45 14.98 35.59
N CYS A 65 -2.08 15.87 34.83
CA CYS A 65 -1.54 16.39 33.58
C CYS A 65 -1.86 17.89 33.44
N GLN A 66 -0.88 18.66 32.97
CA GLN A 66 -1.09 20.06 32.59
C GLN A 66 -1.40 20.15 31.10
N VAL A 67 -2.41 20.94 30.75
CA VAL A 67 -2.84 21.15 29.36
C VAL A 67 -2.47 22.55 28.92
N SER A 68 -1.82 22.68 27.76
CA SER A 68 -1.56 23.97 27.11
C SER A 68 -1.76 23.84 25.60
N GLY A 69 -2.83 24.45 25.08
CA GLY A 69 -3.24 24.25 23.69
C GLY A 69 -3.48 22.77 23.39
N THR A 70 -2.80 22.24 22.37
CA THR A 70 -2.84 20.81 22.01
C THR A 70 -1.79 19.96 22.74
N SER A 71 -1.07 20.52 23.72
CA SER A 71 0.00 19.85 24.46
C SER A 71 -0.46 19.34 25.83
N LEU A 72 0.03 18.15 26.20
CA LEU A 72 -0.15 17.47 27.47
C LEU A 72 1.21 17.27 28.15
N THR A 73 1.40 17.83 29.34
CA THR A 73 2.64 17.69 30.11
C THR A 73 2.41 16.84 31.35
N LEU A 74 3.23 15.80 31.55
CA LEU A 74 3.20 14.87 32.68
C LEU A 74 4.63 14.64 33.19
N SER A 75 4.92 14.92 34.46
CA SER A 75 6.16 14.55 35.17
C SER A 75 7.45 14.60 34.33
N GLY A 76 7.67 15.70 33.60
CA GLY A 76 8.87 15.92 32.76
C GLY A 76 8.78 15.46 31.31
N SER A 77 7.68 14.84 30.88
CA SER A 77 7.39 14.49 29.48
C SER A 77 6.29 15.37 28.91
N SER A 78 6.45 15.84 27.67
CA SER A 78 5.46 16.65 26.95
C SER A 78 5.03 15.95 25.66
N PHE A 79 3.72 15.86 25.44
CA PHE A 79 3.11 15.23 24.29
C PHE A 79 2.25 16.25 23.55
N VAL A 80 2.47 16.42 22.25
CA VAL A 80 1.65 17.29 21.41
C VAL A 80 0.72 16.44 20.57
N VAL A 81 -0.60 16.70 20.66
CA VAL A 81 -1.58 16.12 19.75
C VAL A 81 -1.50 16.86 18.43
N ALA A 82 -0.68 16.34 17.52
CA ALA A 82 -0.53 16.87 16.18
C ALA A 82 -1.80 16.67 15.33
N ASP A 83 -1.99 17.51 14.31
CA ASP A 83 -3.10 17.40 13.34
C ASP A 83 -3.20 15.99 12.73
N SER A 84 -2.06 15.34 12.49
CA SER A 84 -2.00 13.96 11.95
C SER A 84 -2.52 12.88 12.90
N CYS A 85 -2.66 13.18 14.20
CA CYS A 85 -3.20 12.28 15.23
C CYS A 85 -4.73 12.32 15.31
N THR A 86 -5.39 13.29 14.69
CA THR A 86 -6.84 13.48 14.76
C THR A 86 -7.62 12.39 14.04
N GLY A 87 -7.01 11.75 13.04
CA GLY A 87 -7.64 10.80 12.13
C GLY A 87 -8.71 11.41 11.24
N SER A 88 -8.71 12.73 11.05
CA SER A 88 -9.58 13.43 10.07
C SER A 88 -9.50 12.76 8.70
N PHE A 89 -8.28 12.54 8.20
CA PHE A 89 -8.03 11.90 6.92
C PHE A 89 -8.60 10.48 6.84
N VAL A 90 -8.51 9.71 7.93
CA VAL A 90 -9.04 8.34 7.96
C VAL A 90 -10.56 8.33 7.87
N PHE A 91 -11.22 9.23 8.61
CA PHE A 91 -12.67 9.39 8.52
C PHE A 91 -13.11 9.86 7.13
N LEU A 92 -12.40 10.82 6.55
CA LEU A 92 -12.67 11.31 5.20
C LEU A 92 -12.51 10.23 4.13
N LEU A 93 -11.50 9.36 4.26
CA LEU A 93 -11.34 8.21 3.36
C LEU A 93 -12.49 7.20 3.53
N LEU A 94 -12.91 6.91 4.77
CA LEU A 94 -14.08 6.09 5.05
C LEU A 94 -15.35 6.69 4.42
N ALA A 95 -15.49 8.02 4.52
CA ALA A 95 -16.60 8.76 3.93
C ALA A 95 -16.59 8.67 2.40
N ALA A 96 -15.42 8.75 1.75
CA ALA A 96 -15.32 8.57 0.29
C ALA A 96 -15.87 7.21 -0.15
N VAL A 97 -15.50 6.13 0.56
CA VAL A 97 -15.98 4.77 0.26
C VAL A 97 -17.50 4.67 0.44
N MET A 98 -18.02 5.15 1.58
CA MET A 98 -19.45 5.07 1.92
C MET A 98 -20.33 5.93 1.01
N ILE A 99 -19.88 7.13 0.64
CA ILE A 99 -20.61 8.05 -0.25
C ILE A 99 -20.62 7.50 -1.68
N ALA A 100 -19.51 6.92 -2.15
CA ALA A 100 -19.44 6.28 -3.46
C ALA A 100 -20.36 5.05 -3.58
N PHE A 101 -20.63 4.37 -2.46
CA PHE A 101 -21.44 3.15 -2.41
C PHE A 101 -22.89 3.40 -2.88
N PRO A 102 -23.52 2.47 -3.62
CA PRO A 102 -24.90 2.59 -4.09
C PRO A 102 -25.91 2.32 -2.95
N ALA A 103 -25.94 3.20 -1.96
CA ALA A 103 -26.82 3.17 -0.78
C ALA A 103 -27.80 4.36 -0.79
N SER A 104 -28.92 4.23 -0.06
CA SER A 104 -29.79 5.38 0.19
C SER A 104 -29.08 6.45 1.03
N VAL A 105 -29.48 7.72 0.91
CA VAL A 105 -28.85 8.83 1.66
C VAL A 105 -28.96 8.61 3.17
N LYS A 106 -30.10 8.08 3.64
CA LYS A 106 -30.33 7.76 5.05
C LYS A 106 -29.34 6.73 5.57
N GLU A 107 -29.11 5.66 4.82
CA GLU A 107 -28.15 4.62 5.20
C GLU A 107 -26.71 5.14 5.18
N LYS A 108 -26.37 5.97 4.19
CA LYS A 108 -25.05 6.64 4.15
C LYS A 108 -24.83 7.48 5.39
N LEU A 109 -25.81 8.29 5.80
CA LEU A 109 -25.71 9.12 7.01
C LEU A 109 -25.51 8.28 8.28
N ILE A 110 -26.24 7.16 8.43
CA ILE A 110 -26.06 6.24 9.55
C ILE A 110 -24.64 5.65 9.56
N GLY A 111 -24.14 5.23 8.39
CA GLY A 111 -22.79 4.70 8.23
C GLY A 111 -21.71 5.73 8.56
N LEU A 112 -21.86 6.96 8.05
CA LEU A 112 -20.96 8.08 8.31
C LEU A 112 -20.94 8.43 9.79
N LEU A 113 -22.10 8.49 10.46
CA LEU A 113 -22.17 8.79 11.89
C LEU A 113 -21.51 7.68 12.73
N ALA A 114 -21.81 6.40 12.43
CA ALA A 114 -21.17 5.27 13.10
C ALA A 114 -19.65 5.26 12.86
N GLY A 115 -19.21 5.57 11.64
CA GLY A 115 -17.81 5.72 11.27
C GLY A 115 -17.11 6.83 12.04
N LEU A 116 -17.75 7.99 12.16
CA LEU A 116 -17.23 9.14 12.90
C LEU A 116 -17.03 8.79 14.37
N VAL A 117 -18.06 8.25 15.02
CA VAL A 117 -17.98 7.82 16.42
C VAL A 117 -16.85 6.81 16.61
N THR A 118 -16.75 5.82 15.73
CA THR A 118 -15.70 4.79 15.79
C THR A 118 -14.30 5.40 15.68
N VAL A 119 -14.05 6.27 14.68
CA VAL A 119 -12.73 6.89 14.50
C VAL A 119 -12.37 7.78 15.69
N VAL A 120 -13.31 8.59 16.18
CA VAL A 120 -13.11 9.47 17.34
C VAL A 120 -12.76 8.65 18.58
N SER A 121 -13.56 7.62 18.92
CA SER A 121 -13.32 6.78 20.08
C SER A 121 -11.96 6.06 20.02
N LEU A 122 -11.61 5.49 18.87
CA LEU A 122 -10.34 4.78 18.71
C LEU A 122 -9.13 5.74 18.74
N ASN A 123 -9.26 6.95 18.22
CA ASN A 123 -8.18 7.95 18.31
C ASN A 123 -7.99 8.49 19.73
N LEU A 124 -9.08 8.65 20.49
CA LEU A 124 -8.99 8.98 21.91
C LEU A 124 -8.29 7.85 22.69
N LEU A 125 -8.70 6.60 22.46
CA LEU A 125 -8.05 5.43 23.07
C LEU A 125 -6.57 5.35 22.71
N ARG A 126 -6.22 5.56 21.43
CA ARG A 126 -4.83 5.61 20.95
C ARG A 126 -4.04 6.70 21.65
N THR A 127 -4.57 7.92 21.72
CA THR A 127 -3.89 9.06 22.36
C THR A 127 -3.67 8.79 23.84
N LEU A 128 -4.70 8.31 24.55
CA LEU A 128 -4.61 7.94 25.96
C LEU A 128 -3.55 6.86 26.21
N MET A 129 -3.56 5.79 25.41
CA MET A 129 -2.58 4.71 25.49
C MET A 129 -1.15 5.22 25.29
N ILE A 130 -0.93 6.07 24.28
CA ILE A 130 0.38 6.66 24.00
C ILE A 130 0.83 7.51 25.20
N VAL A 131 -0.02 8.41 25.70
CA VAL A 131 0.37 9.31 26.79
C VAL A 131 0.73 8.53 28.06
N ILE A 132 -0.04 7.51 28.43
CA ILE A 132 0.21 6.70 29.65
C ILE A 132 1.48 5.84 29.51
N LEU A 133 1.61 5.12 28.40
CA LEU A 133 2.70 4.16 28.24
C LEU A 133 4.00 4.83 27.84
N ALA A 134 3.97 5.84 26.97
CA ALA A 134 5.19 6.55 26.57
C ALA A 134 5.74 7.44 27.68
N SER A 135 4.92 7.93 28.62
CA SER A 135 5.42 8.67 29.78
C SER A 135 6.16 7.77 30.77
N ARG A 136 5.84 6.47 30.81
CA ARG A 136 6.48 5.47 31.69
C ARG A 136 7.63 4.75 30.99
N PHE A 137 7.50 4.52 29.69
CA PHE A 137 8.45 3.81 28.85
C PHE A 137 8.73 4.63 27.58
N SER A 138 9.74 5.50 27.65
CA SER A 138 10.09 6.44 26.57
C SER A 138 10.33 5.77 25.21
N GLY A 139 10.83 4.52 25.20
CA GLY A 139 11.03 3.73 23.99
C GLY A 139 9.76 3.19 23.32
N SER A 140 8.59 3.31 23.96
CA SER A 140 7.33 2.71 23.47
C SER A 140 6.56 3.59 22.48
N PHE A 141 6.85 4.90 22.42
CA PHE A 141 6.09 5.86 21.61
C PHE A 141 5.97 5.42 20.14
N TRP A 142 7.09 5.04 19.50
CA TRP A 142 7.10 4.65 18.09
C TRP A 142 6.22 3.43 17.83
N SER A 143 6.37 2.38 18.65
CA SER A 143 5.57 1.15 18.52
C SER A 143 4.09 1.40 18.75
N LEU A 144 3.74 2.20 19.76
CA LEU A 144 2.34 2.52 20.08
C LEU A 144 1.69 3.42 19.04
N HIS A 145 2.43 4.40 18.51
CA HIS A 145 1.91 5.35 17.55
C HIS A 145 1.81 4.75 16.13
N ILE A 146 2.87 4.09 15.65
CA ILE A 146 2.98 3.62 14.27
C ILE A 146 2.42 2.21 14.08
N ILE A 147 2.59 1.32 15.05
CA ILE A 147 2.17 -0.08 14.91
C ILE A 147 0.79 -0.26 15.52
N VAL A 148 0.67 -0.10 16.84
CA VAL A 148 -0.57 -0.44 17.56
C VAL A 148 -1.70 0.53 17.21
N GLY A 149 -1.44 1.84 17.30
CA GLY A 149 -2.43 2.88 17.01
C GLY A 149 -2.92 2.83 15.58
N GLN A 150 -2.01 2.68 14.60
CA GLN A 150 -2.38 2.56 13.20
C GLN A 150 -3.19 1.28 12.93
N ALA A 151 -2.77 0.14 13.49
CA ALA A 151 -3.50 -1.12 13.34
C ALA A 151 -4.91 -1.05 13.95
N LEU A 152 -5.05 -0.43 15.12
CA LEU A 152 -6.33 -0.22 15.80
C LEU A 152 -7.30 0.60 14.92
N ILE A 153 -6.82 1.71 14.37
CA ILE A 153 -7.63 2.59 13.52
C ILE A 153 -8.03 1.91 12.21
N ILE A 154 -7.09 1.23 11.55
CA ILE A 154 -7.40 0.48 10.31
C ILE A 154 -8.41 -0.64 10.60
N ALA A 155 -8.19 -1.42 11.67
CA ALA A 155 -9.07 -2.53 12.01
C ALA A 155 -10.48 -2.04 12.36
N GLY A 156 -10.59 -0.99 13.18
CA GLY A 156 -11.88 -0.44 13.59
C GLY A 156 -12.65 0.23 12.46
N THR A 157 -11.96 1.01 11.61
CA THR A 157 -12.60 1.63 10.42
C THR A 157 -13.06 0.58 9.42
N LEU A 158 -12.28 -0.48 9.22
CA LEU A 158 -12.68 -1.61 8.40
C LEU A 158 -13.86 -2.37 9.01
N ALA A 159 -13.86 -2.59 10.33
CA ALA A 159 -14.95 -3.28 11.03
C ALA A 159 -16.28 -2.52 10.90
N VAL A 160 -16.28 -1.19 11.12
CA VAL A 160 -17.50 -0.37 10.98
C VAL A 160 -17.96 -0.29 9.52
N PHE A 161 -17.03 -0.19 8.56
CA PHE A 161 -17.36 -0.25 7.15
C PHE A 161 -18.04 -1.57 6.78
N ILE A 162 -17.45 -2.69 7.20
CA ILE A 162 -17.98 -4.03 6.96
C ILE A 162 -19.37 -4.19 7.61
N TRP A 163 -19.51 -3.78 8.88
CA TRP A 163 -20.78 -3.82 9.62
C TRP A 163 -21.89 -3.00 8.93
N TRP A 164 -21.53 -1.83 8.40
CA TRP A 164 -22.45 -0.95 7.69
C TRP A 164 -22.82 -1.51 6.31
N ALA A 165 -21.83 -1.88 5.50
CA ALA A 165 -22.04 -2.39 4.14
C ALA A 165 -22.93 -3.64 4.13
N GLN A 166 -22.84 -4.48 5.17
CA GLN A 166 -23.68 -5.66 5.34
C GLN A 166 -25.17 -5.36 5.57
N ARG A 167 -25.51 -4.18 6.08
CA ARG A 167 -26.90 -3.78 6.32
C ARG A 167 -27.55 -3.14 5.11
N VAL A 168 -26.73 -2.68 4.17
CA VAL A 168 -27.17 -1.81 3.08
C VAL A 168 -27.09 -2.51 1.72
N GLY A 169 -26.18 -3.46 1.53
CA GLY A 169 -26.09 -4.26 0.30
C GLY A 169 -26.89 -5.56 0.38
N ASP A 170 -27.66 -5.88 -0.66
CA ASP A 170 -28.16 -7.24 -0.86
C ASP A 170 -26.95 -8.16 -1.10
N LEU A 171 -26.83 -9.24 -0.31
CA LEU A 171 -25.68 -10.16 -0.25
C LEU A 171 -25.41 -10.94 -1.56
N ARG A 172 -26.07 -10.57 -2.65
CA ARG A 172 -26.06 -11.26 -3.94
C ARG A 172 -24.92 -10.84 -4.86
N ASP A 173 -24.26 -9.70 -4.61
CA ASP A 173 -23.08 -9.31 -5.38
C ASP A 173 -21.81 -10.02 -4.87
N PRO A 174 -21.11 -10.78 -5.73
CA PRO A 174 -19.93 -11.58 -5.35
C PRO A 174 -18.72 -10.75 -4.93
N PHE A 175 -18.81 -9.42 -4.94
CA PHE A 175 -17.73 -8.51 -4.57
C PHE A 175 -17.44 -8.53 -3.06
N PHE A 176 -18.45 -8.84 -2.24
CA PHE A 176 -18.30 -8.92 -0.78
C PHE A 176 -18.31 -10.39 -0.36
N LEU A 177 -17.10 -10.93 -0.14
CA LEU A 177 -16.90 -12.20 0.58
C LEU A 177 -17.84 -12.25 1.78
N LYS A 178 -18.62 -13.34 1.92
CA LYS A 178 -19.58 -13.53 3.05
C LYS A 178 -18.97 -13.00 4.35
N SER A 179 -19.63 -12.00 4.96
CA SER A 179 -19.30 -11.31 6.22
C SER A 179 -18.34 -12.04 7.18
N ARG A 180 -18.71 -13.27 7.56
CA ARG A 180 -17.98 -14.10 8.51
C ARG A 180 -16.58 -14.49 8.02
N HIS A 181 -16.44 -14.76 6.73
CA HIS A 181 -15.17 -15.12 6.12
C HIS A 181 -14.21 -13.93 6.09
N LEU A 182 -14.68 -12.73 5.74
CA LEU A 182 -13.83 -11.54 5.74
C LEU A 182 -13.37 -11.17 7.15
N PHE A 183 -14.29 -11.18 8.12
CA PHE A 183 -13.92 -10.96 9.53
C PHE A 183 -12.91 -12.01 10.02
N TYR A 184 -13.15 -13.28 9.71
CA TYR A 184 -12.23 -14.37 10.05
C TYR A 184 -10.85 -14.17 9.42
N VAL A 185 -10.78 -13.86 8.11
CA VAL A 185 -9.51 -13.61 7.41
C VAL A 185 -8.78 -12.40 7.99
N SER A 186 -9.49 -11.30 8.27
CA SER A 186 -8.90 -10.11 8.88
C SER A 186 -8.40 -10.38 10.31
N ALA A 187 -9.19 -11.05 11.14
CA ALA A 187 -8.80 -11.42 12.50
C ALA A 187 -7.58 -12.35 12.48
N LEU A 188 -7.56 -13.31 11.57
CA LEU A 188 -6.46 -14.26 11.39
C LEU A 188 -5.18 -13.58 10.88
N TYR A 189 -5.31 -12.58 10.00
CA TYR A 189 -4.18 -11.75 9.56
C TYR A 189 -3.61 -10.92 10.71
N VAL A 190 -4.48 -10.27 11.50
CA VAL A 190 -4.06 -9.47 12.67
C VAL A 190 -3.39 -10.36 13.72
N ALA A 191 -3.98 -11.52 14.04
CA ALA A 191 -3.37 -12.49 14.95
C ALA A 191 -2.02 -12.98 14.42
N GLY A 192 -1.96 -13.30 13.12
CA GLY A 192 -0.71 -13.66 12.45
C GLY A 192 0.33 -12.55 12.50
N PHE A 193 -0.06 -11.29 12.34
CA PHE A 193 0.84 -10.13 12.46
C PHE A 193 1.38 -9.98 13.88
N LEU A 194 0.53 -10.03 14.89
CA LEU A 194 0.95 -9.91 16.30
C LEU A 194 1.88 -11.07 16.69
N PHE A 195 1.52 -12.30 16.32
CA PHE A 195 2.36 -13.48 16.54
C PHE A 195 3.71 -13.33 15.83
N SER A 196 3.70 -12.96 14.55
CA SER A 196 4.92 -12.77 13.76
C SER A 196 5.79 -11.66 14.35
N TYR A 197 5.20 -10.58 14.83
CA TYR A 197 5.91 -9.47 15.46
C TYR A 197 6.59 -9.89 16.76
N ALA A 198 5.89 -10.67 17.60
CA ALA A 198 6.45 -11.22 18.82
C ALA A 198 7.61 -12.17 18.53
N CYS A 199 7.42 -13.16 17.65
CA CYS A 199 8.48 -14.08 17.22
C CYS A 199 9.68 -13.34 16.62
N TYR A 200 9.42 -12.33 15.79
CA TYR A 200 10.45 -11.51 15.17
C TYR A 200 11.27 -10.72 16.19
N THR A 201 10.61 -10.13 17.19
CA THR A 201 11.27 -9.37 18.26
C THR A 201 12.12 -10.29 19.13
N LEU A 202 11.59 -11.45 19.51
CA LEU A 202 12.33 -12.49 20.25
C LEU A 202 13.54 -12.97 19.45
N PHE A 203 13.37 -13.25 18.16
CA PHE A 203 14.46 -13.60 17.27
C PHE A 203 15.54 -12.51 17.26
N LEU A 204 15.18 -11.24 17.06
CA LEU A 204 16.13 -10.13 17.02
C LEU A 204 16.90 -9.93 18.33
N GLN A 205 16.35 -10.33 19.48
CA GLN A 205 17.00 -10.25 20.79
C GLN A 205 17.81 -11.52 21.13
N SER A 206 17.61 -12.62 20.40
CA SER A 206 18.29 -13.88 20.64
C SER A 206 19.75 -13.90 20.12
N PRO A 207 20.62 -14.79 20.64
CA PRO A 207 21.96 -15.02 20.08
C PRO A 207 21.93 -15.41 18.60
N LEU A 208 20.91 -16.18 18.19
CA LEU A 208 20.70 -16.55 16.79
C LEU A 208 20.44 -15.31 15.91
N GLY A 209 19.63 -14.37 16.41
CA GLY A 209 19.39 -13.11 15.72
C GLY A 209 20.63 -12.23 15.62
N ALA A 210 21.48 -12.21 16.64
CA ALA A 210 22.78 -11.54 16.59
C ALA A 210 23.68 -12.15 15.50
N TRP A 211 23.78 -13.48 15.47
CA TRP A 211 24.53 -14.18 14.42
C TRP A 211 24.00 -13.89 13.01
N PHE A 212 22.68 -13.90 12.81
CA PHE A 212 22.07 -13.54 11.52
C PHE A 212 22.34 -12.08 11.11
N LYS A 213 22.39 -11.15 12.08
CA LYS A 213 22.75 -9.75 11.82
C LYS A 213 24.18 -9.64 11.31
N ASP A 214 25.12 -10.33 11.96
CA ASP A 214 26.53 -10.33 11.55
C ASP A 214 26.72 -10.99 10.19
N LEU A 215 26.01 -12.10 9.93
CA LEU A 215 25.99 -12.78 8.64
C LEU A 215 25.47 -11.86 7.51
N VAL A 216 24.42 -11.09 7.78
CA VAL A 216 23.89 -10.12 6.82
C VAL A 216 24.92 -9.03 6.52
N ILE A 217 25.59 -8.48 7.55
CA ILE A 217 26.58 -7.41 7.38
C ILE A 217 27.77 -7.93 6.57
N SER A 218 28.31 -9.09 6.92
CA SER A 218 29.47 -9.66 6.24
C SER A 218 29.17 -9.96 4.78
N HIS A 219 28.04 -10.61 4.49
CA HIS A 219 27.67 -10.92 3.11
C HIS A 219 27.27 -9.68 2.31
N ALA A 220 26.69 -8.65 2.93
CA ALA A 220 26.47 -7.37 2.26
C ALA A 220 27.80 -6.70 1.88
N ALA A 221 28.82 -6.75 2.75
CA ALA A 221 30.16 -6.23 2.46
C ALA A 221 30.83 -7.00 1.32
N VAL A 222 30.72 -8.34 1.31
CA VAL A 222 31.23 -9.18 0.20
C VAL A 222 30.56 -8.81 -1.12
N VAL A 223 29.24 -8.70 -1.14
CA VAL A 223 28.49 -8.33 -2.36
C VAL A 223 28.90 -6.94 -2.84
N LEU A 224 29.08 -5.95 -1.96
CA LEU A 224 29.58 -4.63 -2.32
C LEU A 224 31.03 -4.68 -2.83
N GLY A 225 31.87 -5.52 -2.22
CA GLY A 225 33.25 -5.77 -2.62
C GLY A 225 33.41 -6.28 -4.05
N LEU A 226 32.37 -6.92 -4.62
CA LEU A 226 32.36 -7.32 -6.03
C LEU A 226 32.30 -6.12 -7.00
N PHE A 227 31.87 -4.95 -6.53
CA PHE A 227 31.65 -3.77 -7.37
C PHE A 227 32.49 -2.55 -6.97
N THR A 228 32.94 -2.46 -5.72
CA THR A 228 33.72 -1.33 -5.20
C THR A 228 34.62 -1.78 -4.05
N ASP A 229 35.79 -1.15 -3.91
CA ASP A 229 36.66 -1.36 -2.76
C ASP A 229 35.88 -1.13 -1.46
N THR A 230 35.75 -2.19 -0.67
CA THR A 230 34.89 -2.23 0.51
C THR A 230 35.67 -2.81 1.68
N VAL A 231 35.74 -2.05 2.77
CA VAL A 231 36.36 -2.46 4.03
C VAL A 231 35.27 -2.55 5.10
N GLN A 232 35.17 -3.71 5.74
CA GLN A 232 34.27 -3.92 6.88
C GLN A 232 35.07 -3.83 8.19
N GLN A 233 34.59 -3.01 9.13
CA GLN A 233 35.08 -2.95 10.50
C GLN A 233 33.89 -3.05 11.47
N GLY A 234 33.66 -4.25 12.00
CA GLY A 234 32.49 -4.54 12.84
C GLY A 234 31.18 -4.25 12.10
N GLN A 235 30.40 -3.30 12.63
CA GLN A 235 29.12 -2.86 12.06
C GLN A 235 29.25 -1.71 11.03
N VAL A 236 30.47 -1.26 10.75
CA VAL A 236 30.73 -0.18 9.79
C VAL A 236 31.21 -0.80 8.48
N ILE A 237 30.55 -0.45 7.39
CA ILE A 237 30.98 -0.77 6.03
C ILE A 237 31.42 0.54 5.38
N THR A 238 32.68 0.59 4.98
CA THR A 238 33.28 1.73 4.29
C THR A 238 33.58 1.33 2.85
N THR A 239 33.03 2.08 1.91
CA THR A 239 33.31 1.97 0.48
C THR A 239 34.04 3.23 0.00
N ALA A 240 34.57 3.21 -1.22
CA ALA A 240 35.22 4.37 -1.84
C ALA A 240 34.36 5.66 -1.85
N LYS A 241 33.03 5.54 -1.76
CA LYS A 241 32.10 6.68 -1.78
C LYS A 241 31.50 7.03 -0.42
N ASN A 242 31.34 6.07 0.49
CA ASN A 242 30.56 6.24 1.72
C ASN A 242 31.11 5.43 2.89
N SER A 243 30.86 5.89 4.12
CA SER A 243 30.96 5.05 5.32
C SER A 243 29.61 5.03 6.03
N ILE A 244 29.04 3.84 6.21
CA ILE A 244 27.72 3.66 6.83
C ILE A 244 27.82 2.65 7.97
N ARG A 245 27.37 3.06 9.15
CA ARG A 245 27.13 2.16 10.27
C ARG A 245 25.78 1.47 10.07
N VAL A 246 25.79 0.15 9.97
CA VAL A 246 24.58 -0.66 9.87
C VAL A 246 23.90 -0.73 11.25
N ILE A 247 23.03 0.23 11.54
CA ILE A 247 22.27 0.29 12.79
C ILE A 247 21.16 -0.77 12.85
N HIS A 248 20.63 -1.05 14.06
CA HIS A 248 19.52 -1.99 14.25
C HIS A 248 18.30 -1.72 13.36
N GLY A 249 18.02 -0.45 13.02
CA GLY A 249 16.94 -0.09 12.09
C GLY A 249 17.13 -0.61 10.66
N CYS A 250 18.36 -0.90 10.23
CA CYS A 250 18.66 -1.50 8.91
C CYS A 250 18.40 -3.02 8.91
N LEU A 251 18.60 -3.64 10.07
CA LEU A 251 18.47 -5.08 10.28
C LEU A 251 17.12 -5.47 10.92
N SER A 252 16.23 -4.50 11.12
CA SER A 252 14.85 -4.72 11.55
C SER A 252 13.87 -4.13 10.54
N SER A 253 12.83 -4.87 10.17
CA SER A 253 11.79 -4.39 9.25
C SER A 253 10.40 -4.95 9.59
N PRO A 254 9.41 -4.06 9.86
CA PRO A 254 8.01 -4.46 9.99
C PRO A 254 7.43 -5.10 8.72
N VAL A 255 8.05 -4.88 7.55
CA VAL A 255 7.59 -5.44 6.28
C VAL A 255 7.71 -6.96 6.27
N LEU A 256 8.75 -7.51 6.89
CA LEU A 256 8.92 -8.95 7.04
C LEU A 256 7.74 -9.56 7.83
N VAL A 257 7.36 -8.90 8.92
CA VAL A 257 6.24 -9.28 9.77
C VAL A 257 4.92 -9.26 8.98
N LEU A 258 4.70 -8.23 8.15
CA LEU A 258 3.53 -8.15 7.26
C LEU A 258 3.49 -9.29 6.23
N PHE A 259 4.64 -9.70 5.69
CA PHE A 259 4.72 -10.83 4.77
C PHE A 259 4.42 -12.16 5.47
N LEU A 260 5.01 -12.38 6.64
CA LEU A 260 4.80 -13.59 7.43
C LEU A 260 3.34 -13.73 7.89
N ALA A 261 2.69 -12.63 8.25
CA ALA A 261 1.27 -12.60 8.60
C ALA A 261 0.36 -13.15 7.47
N THR A 262 0.76 -13.06 6.20
CA THR A 262 -0.04 -13.61 5.11
C THR A 262 -0.10 -15.14 5.08
N PHE A 263 0.84 -15.85 5.72
CA PHE A 263 0.79 -17.30 5.80
C PHE A 263 -0.36 -17.80 6.69
N PHE A 264 -0.81 -16.97 7.63
CA PHE A 264 -1.93 -17.30 8.51
C PHE A 264 -3.25 -17.33 7.77
N ILE A 265 -3.42 -16.53 6.71
CA ILE A 265 -4.65 -16.47 5.91
C ILE A 265 -4.68 -17.46 4.73
N LEU A 266 -3.62 -18.24 4.52
CA LEU A 266 -3.59 -19.19 3.41
C LEU A 266 -4.63 -20.31 3.59
N PRO A 267 -5.38 -20.70 2.53
CA PRO A 267 -6.41 -21.73 2.59
C PRO A 267 -5.81 -23.15 2.57
N ILE A 268 -4.87 -23.42 3.47
CA ILE A 268 -4.18 -24.72 3.66
C ILE A 268 -4.24 -25.14 5.13
N SER A 269 -3.93 -26.41 5.44
CA SER A 269 -3.93 -26.92 6.81
C SER A 269 -2.88 -26.24 7.71
N TRP A 270 -3.19 -26.07 8.99
CA TRP A 270 -2.32 -25.40 9.97
C TRP A 270 -0.88 -25.93 10.03
N PRO A 271 -0.61 -27.25 10.03
CA PRO A 271 0.76 -27.76 10.01
C PRO A 271 1.54 -27.27 8.79
N ARG A 272 0.89 -27.20 7.61
CA ARG A 272 1.52 -26.68 6.39
C ARG A 272 1.75 -25.17 6.47
N ARG A 273 0.87 -24.41 7.12
CA ARG A 273 1.08 -22.97 7.37
C ARG A 273 2.33 -22.73 8.21
N PHE A 274 2.47 -23.44 9.33
CA PHE A 274 3.63 -23.30 10.21
C PHE A 274 4.93 -23.77 9.56
N LEU A 275 4.87 -24.87 8.80
CA LEU A 275 6.03 -25.34 8.04
C LEU A 275 6.49 -24.29 7.01
N LEU A 276 5.58 -23.73 6.23
CA LEU A 276 5.90 -22.65 5.29
C LEU A 276 6.42 -21.40 6.01
N TYR A 277 5.82 -21.04 7.14
CA TYR A 277 6.27 -19.93 7.97
C TYR A 277 7.74 -20.11 8.38
N LEU A 278 8.10 -21.28 8.93
CA LEU A 278 9.46 -21.58 9.39
C LEU A 278 10.47 -21.65 8.25
N ILE A 279 10.13 -22.37 7.17
CA ILE A 279 10.99 -22.51 6.00
C ILE A 279 11.25 -21.15 5.34
N CYS A 280 10.24 -20.28 5.28
CA CYS A 280 10.38 -18.98 4.64
C CYS A 280 11.00 -17.93 5.55
N PHE A 281 10.90 -18.04 6.89
CA PHE A 281 11.34 -16.98 7.80
C PHE A 281 12.82 -16.60 7.61
N PHE A 282 13.73 -17.56 7.77
CA PHE A 282 15.17 -17.28 7.75
C PHE A 282 15.70 -16.90 6.37
N PRO A 283 15.36 -17.60 5.27
CA PRO A 283 15.80 -17.21 3.95
C PRO A 283 15.27 -15.83 3.56
N LEU A 284 14.00 -15.54 3.88
CA LEU A 284 13.39 -14.27 3.55
C LEU A 284 13.98 -13.14 4.40
N TYR A 285 14.24 -13.36 5.69
CA TYR A 285 14.98 -12.41 6.53
C TYR A 285 16.36 -12.11 5.93
N TYR A 286 17.16 -13.16 5.69
CA TYR A 286 18.53 -13.04 5.23
C TYR A 286 18.63 -12.32 3.87
N LEU A 287 17.92 -12.82 2.85
CA LEU A 287 17.96 -12.25 1.51
C LEU A 287 17.47 -10.80 1.50
N TYR A 288 16.38 -10.53 2.23
CA TYR A 288 15.83 -9.19 2.34
C TYR A 288 16.81 -8.21 2.97
N HIS A 289 17.44 -8.57 4.09
CA HIS A 289 18.33 -7.65 4.81
C HIS A 289 19.71 -7.51 4.14
N VAL A 290 20.23 -8.52 3.44
CA VAL A 290 21.42 -8.37 2.59
C VAL A 290 21.14 -7.40 1.45
N ALA A 291 20.09 -7.66 0.66
CA ALA A 291 19.72 -6.81 -0.47
C ALA A 291 19.45 -5.37 -0.03
N ARG A 292 18.75 -5.20 1.10
CA ARG A 292 18.51 -3.90 1.73
C ARG A 292 19.79 -3.18 2.08
N THR A 293 20.75 -3.86 2.70
CA THR A 293 22.00 -3.24 3.18
C THR A 293 22.88 -2.82 2.01
N VAL A 294 23.02 -3.69 1.00
CA VAL A 294 23.72 -3.38 -0.27
C VAL A 294 23.08 -2.18 -0.95
N ALA A 295 21.76 -2.20 -1.14
CA ALA A 295 21.04 -1.10 -1.79
C ALA A 295 21.15 0.20 -0.98
N ALA A 296 21.00 0.16 0.34
CA ALA A 296 21.17 1.34 1.17
C ALA A 296 22.56 1.95 1.00
N ILE A 297 23.63 1.16 1.07
CA ILE A 297 24.99 1.68 0.97
C ILE A 297 25.32 2.22 -0.43
N TRP A 298 24.89 1.49 -1.46
CA TRP A 298 25.11 1.85 -2.86
C TRP A 298 24.38 3.14 -3.23
N PHE A 299 23.11 3.27 -2.82
CA PHE A 299 22.25 4.37 -3.23
C PHE A 299 22.26 5.57 -2.27
N MET A 300 22.66 5.41 -1.00
CA MET A 300 22.84 6.55 -0.08
C MET A 300 24.10 7.39 -0.36
N ALA A 301 24.90 7.03 -1.38
CA ALA A 301 25.97 7.87 -1.93
C ALA A 301 25.47 9.22 -2.49
N GLY A 302 24.15 9.36 -2.68
CA GLY A 302 23.51 10.61 -3.09
C GLY A 302 23.07 11.54 -1.94
N GLY A 303 23.48 11.29 -0.69
CA GLY A 303 23.16 12.11 0.49
C GLY A 303 22.09 11.53 1.42
N ARG A 304 22.00 12.08 2.66
CA ARG A 304 21.09 11.65 3.74
C ARG A 304 19.59 11.66 3.36
N ASP A 305 19.23 12.37 2.30
CA ASP A 305 17.85 12.53 1.81
C ASP A 305 17.44 11.49 0.75
N ALA A 306 18.34 10.57 0.38
CA ALA A 306 18.05 9.48 -0.56
C ALA A 306 17.30 8.34 0.14
N ASN A 307 15.98 8.51 0.31
CA ASN A 307 15.03 7.51 0.82
C ASN A 307 14.83 6.29 -0.13
N ILE A 308 15.84 5.93 -0.93
CA ILE A 308 15.81 4.81 -1.87
C ILE A 308 15.62 3.48 -1.14
N ALA A 309 16.17 3.35 0.08
CA ALA A 309 15.92 2.19 0.94
C ALA A 309 14.42 2.01 1.25
N TYR A 310 13.68 3.10 1.54
CA TYR A 310 12.23 3.04 1.74
C TYR A 310 11.46 2.67 0.47
N ASN A 311 11.92 3.15 -0.69
CA ASN A 311 11.33 2.82 -1.99
C ASN A 311 11.56 1.34 -2.38
N PHE A 312 12.71 0.77 -2.03
CA PHE A 312 13.05 -0.64 -2.25
C PHE A 312 12.09 -1.61 -1.52
N PHE A 313 11.58 -1.24 -0.35
CA PHE A 313 10.57 -2.05 0.36
C PHE A 313 9.20 -2.05 -0.31
N GLY A 314 8.80 -0.90 -0.85
CA GLY A 314 7.61 -0.81 -1.71
C GLY A 314 7.73 -1.74 -2.93
N GLN A 315 8.93 -1.90 -3.48
CA GLN A 315 9.18 -2.76 -4.65
C GLN A 315 9.01 -4.25 -4.34
N PHE A 316 9.45 -4.75 -3.17
CA PHE A 316 9.17 -6.14 -2.79
C PHE A 316 7.68 -6.40 -2.55
N ALA A 317 6.99 -5.48 -1.90
CA ALA A 317 5.54 -5.57 -1.71
C ALA A 317 4.81 -5.58 -3.06
N LEU A 318 5.26 -4.74 -4.00
CA LEU A 318 4.76 -4.69 -5.36
C LEU A 318 5.00 -5.99 -6.13
N ILE A 319 6.23 -6.52 -6.10
CA ILE A 319 6.56 -7.80 -6.76
C ILE A 319 5.63 -8.90 -6.26
N LYS A 320 5.42 -8.98 -4.94
CA LYS A 320 4.47 -9.93 -4.35
C LYS A 320 3.06 -9.67 -4.85
N ALA A 321 2.60 -8.42 -4.85
CA ALA A 321 1.26 -8.05 -5.32
C ALA A 321 1.06 -8.43 -6.80
N LEU A 322 2.04 -8.17 -7.66
CA LEU A 322 2.03 -8.52 -9.08
C LEU A 322 2.02 -10.04 -9.29
N LEU A 323 2.85 -10.79 -8.56
CA LEU A 323 2.86 -12.25 -8.60
C LEU A 323 1.51 -12.84 -8.18
N LEU A 324 0.99 -12.40 -7.02
CA LEU A 324 -0.30 -12.86 -6.51
C LEU A 324 -1.43 -12.50 -7.46
N PHE A 325 -1.45 -11.27 -7.98
CA PHE A 325 -2.44 -10.84 -8.97
C PHE A 325 -2.38 -11.70 -10.23
N SER A 326 -1.19 -11.92 -10.79
CA SER A 326 -1.00 -12.72 -12.01
C SER A 326 -1.48 -14.16 -11.82
N ILE A 327 -1.12 -14.80 -10.71
CA ILE A 327 -1.56 -16.16 -10.38
C ILE A 327 -3.07 -16.20 -10.13
N TYR A 328 -3.59 -15.30 -9.31
CA TYR A 328 -5.02 -15.25 -8.99
C TYR A 328 -5.86 -15.02 -10.24
N TYR A 329 -5.54 -14.00 -11.02
CA TYR A 329 -6.33 -13.61 -12.18
C TYR A 329 -6.32 -14.70 -13.26
N TRP A 330 -5.14 -15.24 -13.60
CA TRP A 330 -5.02 -16.21 -14.70
C TRP A 330 -5.31 -17.65 -14.29
N SER A 331 -4.82 -18.09 -13.13
CA SER A 331 -4.93 -19.50 -12.73
C SER A 331 -6.17 -19.80 -11.89
N ILE A 332 -6.65 -18.87 -11.08
CA ILE A 332 -7.79 -19.11 -10.18
C ILE A 332 -9.08 -18.57 -10.77
N SER A 333 -9.09 -17.29 -11.19
CA SER A 333 -10.29 -16.61 -11.69
C SER A 333 -10.63 -17.03 -13.13
N ARG A 334 -9.69 -16.87 -14.07
CA ARG A 334 -9.90 -17.23 -15.49
C ARG A 334 -9.65 -18.71 -15.81
N LYS A 335 -8.96 -19.44 -14.93
CA LYS A 335 -8.55 -20.85 -15.11
C LYS A 335 -7.88 -21.13 -16.47
N SER A 336 -7.17 -20.15 -17.02
CA SER A 336 -6.56 -20.26 -18.36
C SER A 336 -5.22 -21.00 -18.35
N VAL A 337 -4.48 -20.94 -17.23
CA VAL A 337 -3.16 -21.55 -17.06
C VAL A 337 -3.02 -22.15 -15.67
N SER A 338 -2.32 -23.27 -15.52
CA SER A 338 -2.04 -23.86 -14.21
C SER A 338 -1.17 -22.95 -13.34
N ILE A 339 -1.35 -23.02 -12.01
CA ILE A 339 -0.61 -22.19 -11.03
C ILE A 339 0.91 -22.33 -11.23
N GLY A 340 1.41 -23.55 -11.40
CA GLY A 340 2.84 -23.81 -11.59
C GLY A 340 3.41 -23.18 -12.85
N ARG A 341 2.71 -23.29 -13.99
CA ARG A 341 3.15 -22.68 -15.25
C ARG A 341 3.14 -21.17 -15.18
N GLN A 342 2.11 -20.58 -14.55
CA GLN A 342 2.02 -19.13 -14.39
C GLN A 342 3.10 -18.60 -13.45
N LEU A 343 3.39 -19.32 -12.36
CA LEU A 343 4.47 -18.96 -11.44
C LEU A 343 5.84 -18.98 -12.12
N ILE A 344 6.17 -20.04 -12.86
CA ILE A 344 7.43 -20.15 -13.60
C ILE A 344 7.56 -18.99 -14.59
N ARG A 345 6.50 -18.73 -15.38
CA ARG A 345 6.49 -17.61 -16.33
C ARG A 345 6.72 -16.27 -15.64
N ALA A 346 6.04 -16.03 -14.53
CA ALA A 346 6.15 -14.79 -13.79
C ALA A 346 7.55 -14.59 -13.17
N LEU A 347 8.17 -15.65 -12.67
CA LEU A 347 9.54 -15.62 -12.13
C LEU A 347 10.59 -15.39 -13.21
N LEU A 348 10.48 -16.06 -14.35
CA LEU A 348 11.41 -15.89 -15.48
C LEU A 348 11.40 -14.46 -16.06
N LEU A 349 10.25 -13.79 -16.01
CA LEU A 349 10.08 -12.45 -16.56
C LEU A 349 10.38 -11.32 -15.56
N LEU A 350 10.61 -11.65 -14.29
CA LEU A 350 10.82 -10.66 -13.24
C LEU A 350 12.13 -9.88 -13.44
N LEU A 351 13.24 -10.59 -13.66
CA LEU A 351 14.55 -9.96 -13.87
C LEU A 351 14.63 -9.15 -15.18
N PRO A 352 14.19 -9.67 -16.35
CA PRO A 352 14.17 -8.88 -17.58
C PRO A 352 13.28 -7.64 -17.46
N ALA A 353 12.10 -7.75 -16.84
CA ALA A 353 11.22 -6.60 -16.62
C ALA A 353 11.87 -5.57 -15.69
N ALA A 354 12.57 -6.00 -14.64
CA ALA A 354 13.31 -5.11 -13.75
C ALA A 354 14.43 -4.37 -14.47
N GLY A 355 15.26 -5.08 -15.26
CA GLY A 355 16.34 -4.48 -16.04
C GLY A 355 15.83 -3.44 -17.04
N LEU A 356 14.81 -3.78 -17.82
CA LEU A 356 14.22 -2.86 -18.79
C LEU A 356 13.53 -1.66 -18.10
N ALA A 357 12.88 -1.89 -16.97
CA ALA A 357 12.27 -0.82 -16.18
C ALA A 357 13.27 0.15 -15.59
N LEU A 358 14.45 -0.34 -15.16
CA LEU A 358 15.53 0.53 -14.72
C LEU A 358 16.02 1.41 -15.87
N LEU A 359 16.22 0.86 -17.06
CA LEU A 359 16.68 1.64 -18.22
C LEU A 359 15.64 2.67 -18.68
N VAL A 360 14.45 2.21 -19.03
CA VAL A 360 13.40 3.05 -19.62
C VAL A 360 12.79 4.00 -18.58
N GLY A 361 12.62 3.51 -17.35
CA GLY A 361 12.15 4.33 -16.25
C GLY A 361 13.16 5.40 -15.84
N TRP A 362 14.46 5.09 -15.83
CA TRP A 362 15.50 6.08 -15.56
C TRP A 362 15.50 7.19 -16.62
N PHE A 363 15.35 6.83 -17.91
CA PHE A 363 15.24 7.82 -18.97
C PHE A 363 14.04 8.77 -18.75
N TRP A 364 12.88 8.21 -18.42
CA TRP A 364 11.70 9.03 -18.12
C TRP A 364 11.89 9.92 -16.91
N GLN A 365 12.53 9.39 -15.86
CA GLN A 365 12.80 10.10 -14.62
C GLN A 365 13.77 11.26 -14.81
N MET A 366 14.87 11.05 -15.55
CA MET A 366 15.98 12.01 -15.63
C MET A 366 15.87 12.95 -16.83
N VAL A 367 15.21 12.53 -17.91
CA VAL A 367 15.20 13.25 -19.18
C VAL A 367 13.78 13.67 -19.57
N ALA A 368 12.89 12.69 -19.83
CA ALA A 368 11.62 13.00 -20.50
C ALA A 368 10.64 13.80 -19.62
N ALA A 369 10.41 13.39 -18.37
CA ALA A 369 9.48 14.10 -17.49
C ALA A 369 9.98 15.52 -17.12
N PRO A 370 11.27 15.73 -16.74
CA PRO A 370 11.80 17.07 -16.54
C PRO A 370 11.68 17.96 -17.78
N ALA A 371 12.00 17.44 -18.97
CA ALA A 371 11.87 18.20 -20.22
C ALA A 371 10.42 18.65 -20.49
N LEU A 372 9.44 17.77 -20.25
CA LEU A 372 8.02 18.11 -20.37
C LEU A 372 7.56 19.17 -19.38
N ILE A 373 8.06 19.12 -18.13
CA ILE A 373 7.73 20.12 -17.11
C ILE A 373 8.34 21.47 -17.46
N MET A 374 9.59 21.49 -17.92
CA MET A 374 10.27 22.73 -18.36
C MET A 374 9.53 23.43 -19.50
N LEU A 375 8.96 22.67 -20.43
CA LEU A 375 8.16 23.22 -21.54
C LEU A 375 6.90 23.97 -21.06
N VAL A 376 6.39 23.68 -19.87
CA VAL A 376 5.11 24.23 -19.38
C VAL A 376 5.29 25.27 -18.28
N ASP A 377 6.17 25.05 -17.31
CA ASP A 377 6.30 25.93 -16.12
C ASP A 377 7.49 26.90 -16.24
N GLY A 378 8.50 26.66 -17.08
CA GLY A 378 9.70 27.51 -17.18
C GLY A 378 10.56 27.58 -15.91
N SER A 379 10.01 27.24 -14.75
CA SER A 379 10.69 27.12 -13.46
C SER A 379 10.97 25.64 -13.14
N LEU A 380 12.23 25.31 -12.91
CA LEU A 380 12.71 23.94 -12.65
C LEU A 380 12.49 23.51 -11.20
N LYS A 381 11.34 23.86 -10.59
CA LYS A 381 10.99 23.32 -9.28
C LYS A 381 10.16 22.06 -9.49
N LEU A 382 10.84 20.95 -9.80
CA LEU A 382 10.20 19.63 -9.70
C LEU A 382 9.53 19.53 -8.33
N TYR A 383 8.23 19.28 -8.33
CA TYR A 383 7.47 18.97 -7.12
C TYR A 383 8.14 17.80 -6.39
N ASP A 384 8.91 18.09 -5.33
CA ASP A 384 9.70 17.13 -4.57
C ASP A 384 9.26 17.05 -3.10
N PRO A 385 8.08 16.45 -2.81
CA PRO A 385 7.64 16.30 -1.42
C PRO A 385 8.35 15.15 -0.68
N GLY A 386 9.48 14.63 -1.20
CA GLY A 386 10.30 13.62 -0.50
C GLY A 386 10.96 12.54 -1.37
N ARG A 387 11.31 12.83 -2.64
CA ARG A 387 12.00 11.97 -3.63
C ARG A 387 11.37 10.61 -3.89
N ILE A 388 10.20 10.31 -3.32
CA ILE A 388 9.45 9.07 -3.59
C ILE A 388 8.72 9.15 -4.93
N VAL A 389 8.39 10.37 -5.37
CA VAL A 389 7.76 10.71 -6.64
C VAL A 389 8.76 10.50 -7.81
N SER A 390 10.07 10.67 -7.58
CA SER A 390 11.08 10.54 -8.64
C SER A 390 11.24 9.11 -9.19
N MET A 391 11.04 8.05 -8.38
CA MET A 391 11.15 6.65 -8.84
C MET A 391 9.87 6.09 -9.50
N MET A 392 8.81 6.89 -9.61
CA MET A 392 7.52 6.45 -10.15
C MET A 392 7.59 5.99 -11.61
N PRO A 393 8.37 6.61 -12.51
CA PRO A 393 8.48 6.11 -13.88
C PRO A 393 9.09 4.71 -14.00
N VAL A 394 10.12 4.42 -13.19
CA VAL A 394 10.69 3.06 -13.06
C VAL A 394 9.64 2.08 -12.55
N PHE A 395 8.87 2.49 -11.54
CA PHE A 395 7.79 1.68 -10.97
C PHE A 395 6.67 1.38 -11.98
N HIS A 396 6.19 2.39 -12.73
CA HIS A 396 5.14 2.21 -13.74
C HIS A 396 5.61 1.28 -14.84
N THR A 397 6.84 1.49 -15.31
CA THR A 397 7.45 0.70 -16.36
C THR A 397 7.58 -0.76 -15.92
N PHE A 398 8.08 -1.02 -14.70
CA PHE A 398 8.19 -2.37 -14.16
C PHE A 398 6.83 -3.06 -14.04
N SER A 399 5.86 -2.41 -13.38
CA SER A 399 4.53 -2.97 -13.16
C SER A 399 3.84 -3.30 -14.48
N TRP A 400 3.93 -2.38 -15.45
CA TRP A 400 3.33 -2.56 -16.76
C TRP A 400 3.97 -3.71 -17.53
N LEU A 401 5.30 -3.73 -17.63
CA LEU A 401 6.02 -4.82 -18.31
C LEU A 401 5.67 -6.17 -17.69
N PHE A 402 5.65 -6.26 -16.37
CA PHE A 402 5.28 -7.49 -15.68
C PHE A 402 3.86 -7.95 -16.03
N LEU A 403 2.87 -7.05 -15.97
CA LEU A 403 1.48 -7.37 -16.30
C LEU A 403 1.32 -7.83 -17.76
N ILE A 404 1.94 -7.11 -18.70
CA ILE A 404 1.89 -7.40 -20.13
C ILE A 404 2.55 -8.74 -20.47
N PHE A 405 3.77 -8.99 -19.96
CA PHE A 405 4.52 -10.19 -20.34
C PHE A 405 4.07 -11.45 -19.59
N THR A 406 3.49 -11.30 -18.40
CA THR A 406 2.83 -12.42 -17.70
C THR A 406 1.44 -12.74 -18.23
N ASN A 407 0.88 -11.94 -19.14
CA ASN A 407 -0.38 -12.25 -19.82
C ASN A 407 -0.24 -13.50 -20.72
N PRO A 408 -1.00 -14.59 -20.48
CA PRO A 408 -0.90 -15.80 -21.26
C PRO A 408 -1.60 -15.78 -22.62
N ILE A 409 -2.48 -14.79 -22.86
CA ILE A 409 -3.32 -14.72 -24.07
C ILE A 409 -2.56 -14.10 -25.24
N TRP A 410 -1.84 -13.00 -25.00
CA TRP A 410 -1.23 -12.24 -26.09
C TRP A 410 0.03 -12.90 -26.65
N LYS A 411 0.18 -12.82 -27.97
CA LYS A 411 1.42 -13.21 -28.64
C LYS A 411 2.52 -12.20 -28.33
N VAL A 412 3.79 -12.63 -28.39
CA VAL A 412 4.96 -11.78 -28.08
C VAL A 412 4.94 -10.43 -28.80
N LYS A 413 4.59 -10.40 -30.10
CA LYS A 413 4.47 -9.16 -30.88
C LYS A 413 3.39 -8.22 -30.32
N GLN A 414 2.23 -8.75 -29.95
CA GLN A 414 1.14 -7.95 -29.36
C GLN A 414 1.53 -7.42 -27.98
N SER A 415 2.17 -8.26 -27.16
CA SER A 415 2.71 -7.84 -25.86
C SER A 415 3.77 -6.76 -26.02
N ALA A 416 4.65 -6.84 -27.01
CA ALA A 416 5.66 -5.81 -27.26
C ALA A 416 5.02 -4.45 -27.60
N VAL A 417 4.06 -4.42 -28.53
CA VAL A 417 3.36 -3.18 -28.91
C VAL A 417 2.60 -2.59 -27.72
N LYS A 418 1.80 -3.40 -27.02
CA LYS A 418 1.04 -2.96 -25.83
C LYS A 418 1.97 -2.54 -24.69
N GLY A 419 3.13 -3.19 -24.57
CA GLY A 419 4.21 -2.83 -23.65
C GLY A 419 4.69 -1.40 -23.90
N VAL A 420 5.14 -1.12 -25.12
CA VAL A 420 5.67 0.21 -25.51
C VAL A 420 4.61 1.30 -25.34
N VAL A 421 3.41 1.09 -25.89
CA VAL A 421 2.31 2.07 -25.84
C VAL A 421 1.93 2.38 -24.39
N GLY A 422 1.81 1.37 -23.54
CA GLY A 422 1.42 1.60 -22.15
C GLY A 422 2.52 2.21 -21.30
N ILE A 423 3.81 1.89 -21.52
CA ILE A 423 4.92 2.60 -20.87
C ILE A 423 4.86 4.08 -21.18
N PHE A 424 4.72 4.43 -22.47
CA PHE A 424 4.64 5.81 -22.89
C PHE A 424 3.41 6.51 -22.27
N GLY A 425 2.23 5.90 -22.40
CA GLY A 425 0.99 6.47 -21.88
C GLY A 425 0.98 6.67 -20.36
N LEU A 426 1.44 5.69 -19.59
CA LEU A 426 1.49 5.77 -18.12
C LEU A 426 2.45 6.88 -17.65
N ASN A 427 3.65 6.96 -18.26
CA ASN A 427 4.63 7.96 -17.87
C ASN A 427 4.27 9.37 -18.35
N LEU A 428 3.62 9.48 -19.51
CA LEU A 428 3.08 10.75 -19.99
C LEU A 428 1.95 11.25 -19.08
N PHE A 429 0.99 10.38 -18.73
CA PHE A 429 -0.08 10.71 -17.79
C PHE A 429 0.50 11.22 -16.46
N TYR A 430 1.52 10.53 -15.96
CA TYR A 430 2.21 10.92 -14.75
C TYR A 430 2.88 12.30 -14.86
N ALA A 431 3.59 12.58 -15.96
CA ALA A 431 4.19 13.90 -16.19
C ALA A 431 3.12 15.00 -16.22
N LEU A 432 2.02 14.78 -16.94
CA LEU A 432 0.89 15.73 -17.02
C LEU A 432 0.19 15.94 -15.67
N LEU A 433 0.09 14.90 -14.85
CA LEU A 433 -0.44 15.00 -13.49
C LEU A 433 0.42 15.91 -12.62
N ILE A 434 1.75 15.75 -12.66
CA ILE A 434 2.69 16.61 -11.92
C ILE A 434 2.62 18.06 -12.40
N ILE A 435 2.55 18.27 -13.72
CA ILE A 435 2.36 19.61 -14.31
C ILE A 435 1.06 20.24 -13.79
N SER A 436 -0.04 19.49 -13.79
CA SER A 436 -1.34 19.97 -13.30
C SER A 436 -1.30 20.33 -11.82
N ILE A 437 -0.60 19.54 -11.00
CA ILE A 437 -0.38 19.81 -9.58
C ILE A 437 0.39 21.12 -9.39
N SER A 438 1.46 21.32 -10.17
CA SER A 438 2.29 22.55 -10.11
C SER A 438 1.46 23.78 -10.49
N LEU A 439 0.79 23.74 -11.66
CA LEU A 439 0.00 24.84 -12.19
C LEU A 439 -1.17 25.25 -11.28
N LEU A 440 -1.78 24.29 -10.59
CA LEU A 440 -2.90 24.54 -9.68
C LEU A 440 -2.44 24.84 -8.24
N GLY A 441 -1.13 24.89 -7.97
CA GLY A 441 -0.59 25.12 -6.63
C GLY A 441 -1.02 24.06 -5.61
N LEU A 442 -1.25 22.82 -6.08
CA LEU A 442 -1.73 21.73 -5.24
C LEU A 442 -0.57 21.10 -4.46
N ALA A 443 -0.82 20.73 -3.20
CA ALA A 443 0.10 19.96 -2.38
C ALA A 443 -0.51 18.58 -2.01
N PRO A 444 -0.67 17.68 -2.99
CA PRO A 444 -1.25 16.34 -2.77
C PRO A 444 -0.41 15.49 -1.81
N HIS A 445 -1.05 14.56 -1.08
CA HIS A 445 -0.32 13.71 -0.15
C HIS A 445 0.61 12.85 -0.96
N PRO A 446 1.82 12.57 -0.45
CA PRO A 446 2.66 11.54 -1.03
C PRO A 446 1.91 10.20 -1.19
N TRP A 447 1.00 9.86 -0.28
CA TRP A 447 0.25 8.59 -0.33
C TRP A 447 -0.85 8.55 -1.40
N LEU A 448 -1.50 9.69 -1.71
CA LEU A 448 -2.54 9.77 -2.74
C LEU A 448 -1.93 9.59 -4.12
N ILE A 449 -0.85 10.35 -4.41
CA ILE A 449 -0.09 10.19 -5.65
C ILE A 449 0.44 8.76 -5.76
N LYS A 450 1.05 8.23 -4.69
CA LYS A 450 1.52 6.84 -4.68
C LYS A 450 0.40 5.86 -4.99
N SER A 451 -0.79 6.04 -4.43
CA SER A 451 -1.92 5.12 -4.66
C SER A 451 -2.36 5.16 -6.12
N ILE A 452 -2.59 6.35 -6.68
CA ILE A 452 -2.94 6.52 -8.09
C ILE A 452 -1.89 5.83 -8.97
N ASN A 453 -0.61 6.11 -8.73
CA ASN A 453 0.50 5.54 -9.48
C ASN A 453 0.63 4.01 -9.33
N ILE A 454 0.39 3.46 -8.12
CA ILE A 454 0.44 2.02 -7.87
C ILE A 454 -0.70 1.29 -8.60
N PHE A 455 -1.91 1.83 -8.56
CA PHE A 455 -3.10 1.14 -9.10
C PHE A 455 -3.32 1.40 -10.59
N LEU A 456 -2.86 2.53 -11.13
CA LEU A 456 -3.09 2.91 -12.53
C LEU A 456 -2.67 1.82 -13.55
N PRO A 457 -1.47 1.20 -13.46
CA PRO A 457 -1.10 0.11 -14.38
C PRO A 457 -2.09 -1.06 -14.36
N PHE A 458 -2.63 -1.42 -13.20
CA PHE A 458 -3.60 -2.52 -13.07
C PHE A 458 -4.94 -2.16 -13.70
N VAL A 459 -5.43 -0.94 -13.45
CA VAL A 459 -6.70 -0.46 -14.01
C VAL A 459 -6.62 -0.43 -15.54
N VAL A 460 -5.58 0.18 -16.10
CA VAL A 460 -5.39 0.25 -17.56
C VAL A 460 -5.26 -1.15 -18.16
N TYR A 461 -4.49 -2.04 -17.51
CA TYR A 461 -4.33 -3.42 -17.97
C TYR A 461 -5.66 -4.19 -18.04
N LEU A 462 -6.47 -4.09 -16.99
CA LEU A 462 -7.78 -4.75 -16.93
C LEU A 462 -8.75 -4.20 -17.99
N LEU A 463 -8.73 -2.88 -18.24
CA LEU A 463 -9.52 -2.27 -19.29
C LEU A 463 -9.14 -2.81 -20.68
N ILE A 464 -7.84 -2.92 -20.97
CA ILE A 464 -7.37 -3.47 -22.27
C ILE A 464 -7.78 -4.93 -22.43
N ILE A 465 -7.62 -5.77 -21.40
CA ILE A 465 -8.00 -7.18 -21.46
C ILE A 465 -9.51 -7.34 -21.71
N ASN A 466 -10.33 -6.55 -21.01
CA ASN A 466 -11.77 -6.62 -21.19
C ASN A 466 -12.19 -6.11 -22.58
N ALA A 467 -11.55 -5.06 -23.09
CA ALA A 467 -11.78 -4.58 -24.45
C ALA A 467 -11.43 -5.64 -25.50
N ASP A 468 -10.29 -6.32 -25.37
CA ASP A 468 -9.90 -7.41 -26.27
C ASP A 468 -10.89 -8.59 -26.18
N ALA A 469 -11.34 -8.95 -24.98
CA ALA A 469 -12.30 -10.03 -24.79
C ALA A 469 -13.65 -9.72 -25.46
N ASN A 470 -14.12 -8.49 -25.34
CA ASN A 470 -15.35 -8.02 -25.98
C ASN A 470 -15.21 -7.94 -27.51
N ALA A 471 -14.02 -7.58 -28.02
CA ALA A 471 -13.73 -7.58 -29.45
C ALA A 471 -13.64 -9.01 -30.03
N ALA A 472 -13.21 -9.98 -29.23
CA ALA A 472 -13.10 -11.40 -29.62
C ALA A 472 -14.43 -12.17 -29.55
N SER A 473 -15.43 -11.70 -28.80
CA SER A 473 -16.80 -12.24 -28.86
C SER A 473 -17.56 -11.59 -30.03
N PRO A 474 -17.86 -12.31 -31.12
CA PRO A 474 -18.73 -11.75 -32.14
C PRO A 474 -20.09 -11.49 -31.50
N LYS A 475 -20.66 -10.29 -31.71
CA LYS A 475 -22.07 -10.02 -31.45
C LYS A 475 -22.86 -11.18 -32.07
N LYS A 476 -23.43 -12.07 -31.25
CA LYS A 476 -24.42 -13.02 -31.75
C LYS A 476 -25.54 -12.18 -32.31
N GLY A 477 -25.60 -12.13 -33.64
CA GLY A 477 -26.67 -11.44 -34.36
C GLY A 477 -27.99 -11.95 -33.83
N VAL A 478 -28.88 -11.01 -33.52
CA VAL A 478 -30.31 -11.25 -33.35
C VAL A 478 -30.81 -11.88 -34.64
N ARG A 479 -30.77 -13.22 -34.71
CA ARG A 479 -31.47 -13.99 -35.74
C ARG A 479 -32.83 -14.29 -35.14
N ASN A 480 -33.81 -13.46 -35.50
CA ASN A 480 -35.22 -13.81 -35.42
C ASN A 480 -35.38 -15.19 -36.09
N ARG A 481 -35.60 -16.21 -35.26
CA ARG A 481 -36.27 -17.43 -35.67
C ARG A 481 -37.37 -17.68 -34.66
N THR A 482 -38.55 -17.18 -34.99
CA THR A 482 -39.80 -17.83 -34.64
C THR A 482 -39.69 -19.33 -34.91
N PRO A 483 -40.27 -20.16 -34.04
CA PRO A 483 -41.06 -21.28 -34.51
C PRO A 483 -42.50 -21.08 -34.05
N PHE A 484 -43.34 -20.94 -35.07
CA PHE A 484 -44.76 -21.22 -35.07
C PHE A 484 -45.03 -22.67 -34.62
N PHE A 485 -46.04 -22.87 -33.76
CA PHE A 485 -46.96 -24.04 -33.64
C PHE A 485 -46.32 -25.41 -33.26
N LEU A 486 -46.96 -26.35 -32.55
CA LEU A 486 -48.36 -26.71 -32.33
C LEU A 486 -48.42 -27.74 -31.17
N VAL A 487 -49.52 -27.72 -30.41
CA VAL A 487 -50.01 -28.67 -29.38
C VAL A 487 -49.35 -28.64 -28.01
#